data_AF-A0A2D5YRZ2-F1
#
_entry.id   AF-A0A2D5YRZ2-F1
#
_cell.length_a   1.000
_cell.length_b   1.000
_cell.length_c   1.000
_cell.angle_alpha   90.00
_cell.angle_beta   90.00
_cell.angle_gamma   90.00
#
_symmetry.space_group_name_H-M   'P 1'
#
loop_
_entity.id
_entity.type
_entity.pdbx_description
1 polymer ?
#
loop_
_entity_poly.entity_id
_entity_poly.type
_entity_poly.pdbx_seq_one_letter_code
_entity_poly.pdbx_strand_id
1 'polypeptide(L)'
;MQIGFRGLFVLILLSNAIVLADYDPCKFIDYKFCGNKNSTNKSLGASEPSLKRNFNSPSSVALVRGLGLESIVFDKFDFSIVFGTSRVGAGASGTNTEDTFFGNTAKEYFSDYESRRINQVSYDLDKYSFALGKTLLSTKGNMFKFNVGLLTKYVKPTGDVFVGPGASVVLGALNAGYATYKDQGNSQYTRDDFVEYNVETYSFGLNIPFFSFDYTVFENDTEEINRVEIYSLGVFVDRWMISYGRRMEESTRRKYDFDREVFTNDLKQWSTFIGVQYFYSKKVTVGLLSNYYLNQELSMILTIFP
;
A
#
# COMPACT_ATOMS: atom_id res chain seq x y z
N MET A 1 4.07 -14.33 -58.83
CA MET A 1 2.98 -14.42 -57.84
C MET A 1 3.57 -14.09 -56.48
N GLN A 2 3.36 -12.84 -56.05
CA GLN A 2 3.83 -12.24 -54.79
C GLN A 2 2.95 -12.69 -53.63
N ILE A 3 3.53 -13.01 -52.47
CA ILE A 3 3.27 -12.49 -51.10
C ILE A 3 4.54 -12.92 -50.31
N GLY A 4 5.37 -12.09 -49.67
CA GLY A 4 5.15 -10.81 -49.03
C GLY A 4 5.31 -10.89 -47.51
N PHE A 5 6.31 -11.61 -46.97
CA PHE A 5 6.57 -11.71 -45.53
C PHE A 5 7.87 -10.96 -45.15
N ARG A 6 7.77 -9.63 -45.11
CA ARG A 6 8.76 -8.74 -44.48
C ARG A 6 8.00 -7.66 -43.74
N GLY A 7 7.69 -7.94 -42.47
CA GLY A 7 6.90 -7.02 -41.65
C GLY A 7 6.89 -7.43 -40.19
N LEU A 8 8.05 -7.70 -39.59
CA LEU A 8 8.15 -7.80 -38.13
C LEU A 8 9.61 -7.64 -37.63
N PHE A 9 10.33 -6.61 -38.06
CA PHE A 9 11.66 -6.32 -37.47
C PHE A 9 12.08 -4.87 -37.72
N VAL A 10 11.24 -3.90 -37.36
CA VAL A 10 11.60 -2.46 -37.46
C VAL A 10 11.28 -1.64 -36.19
N LEU A 11 10.70 -2.21 -35.14
CA LEU A 11 10.34 -1.43 -33.93
C LEU A 11 11.21 -1.65 -32.68
N ILE A 12 12.43 -2.22 -32.82
CA ILE A 12 13.34 -2.47 -31.68
C ILE A 12 14.72 -1.78 -31.85
N LEU A 13 14.97 -1.03 -32.93
CA LEU A 13 16.28 -0.44 -33.21
C LEU A 13 16.28 1.09 -33.36
N LEU A 14 15.40 1.78 -32.63
CA LEU A 14 15.50 3.23 -32.38
C LEU A 14 15.82 3.56 -30.90
N SER A 15 16.41 2.61 -30.17
CA SER A 15 16.86 2.78 -28.78
C SER A 15 18.28 3.35 -28.64
N ASN A 16 18.81 4.00 -29.68
CA ASN A 16 20.14 4.60 -29.61
C ASN A 16 20.05 6.06 -29.16
N ALA A 17 20.51 6.27 -27.92
CA ALA A 17 20.94 7.54 -27.35
C ALA A 17 19.84 8.60 -27.07
N ILE A 18 18.82 8.23 -26.30
CA ILE A 18 18.37 9.17 -25.27
C ILE A 18 19.24 8.90 -24.05
N VAL A 19 20.36 9.61 -23.97
CA VAL A 19 21.04 9.84 -22.70
C VAL A 19 20.04 10.67 -21.89
N LEU A 20 19.15 10.01 -21.16
CA LEU A 20 18.38 10.66 -20.11
C LEU A 20 19.43 11.11 -19.09
N ALA A 21 19.81 12.38 -19.20
CA ALA A 21 20.61 13.07 -18.22
C ALA A 21 19.97 12.78 -16.85
N ASP A 22 20.82 12.43 -15.88
CA ASP A 22 20.45 12.22 -14.48
C ASP A 22 19.54 13.39 -14.05
N TYR A 23 18.23 13.16 -14.03
CA TYR A 23 17.26 14.18 -13.64
C TYR A 23 17.42 14.32 -12.14
N ASP A 24 18.30 15.23 -11.76
CA ASP A 24 18.47 15.66 -10.39
C ASP A 24 17.61 16.91 -10.17
N PRO A 25 16.33 16.78 -9.76
CA PRO A 25 15.47 17.92 -9.49
C PRO A 25 16.07 18.87 -8.44
N CYS A 26 17.04 18.38 -7.66
CA CYS A 26 17.79 19.17 -6.71
C CYS A 26 18.82 20.11 -7.32
N LYS A 27 19.19 19.91 -8.58
CA LYS A 27 20.04 20.83 -9.33
C LYS A 27 19.28 22.08 -9.80
N PHE A 28 17.96 22.00 -9.89
CA PHE A 28 17.10 23.06 -10.45
C PHE A 28 16.15 23.68 -9.43
N ILE A 29 16.01 23.07 -8.25
CA ILE A 29 15.12 23.53 -7.18
C ILE A 29 15.90 23.53 -5.87
N ASP A 30 16.24 24.73 -5.38
CA ASP A 30 17.03 24.94 -4.16
C ASP A 30 16.17 24.72 -2.90
N TYR A 31 15.81 23.45 -2.64
CA TYR A 31 15.24 23.04 -1.36
C TYR A 31 16.34 22.47 -0.47
N LYS A 32 16.41 22.93 0.78
CA LYS A 32 17.33 22.43 1.85
C LYS A 32 17.28 20.90 2.09
N PHE A 33 16.36 20.17 1.47
CA PHE A 33 16.22 18.72 1.57
C PHE A 33 16.91 17.91 0.47
N CYS A 34 17.51 18.59 -0.50
CA CYS A 34 18.20 17.97 -1.62
C CYS A 34 19.54 17.28 -1.29
N GLY A 35 19.94 17.28 -0.02
CA GLY A 35 21.06 16.49 0.51
C GLY A 35 20.66 15.37 1.46
N ASN A 36 19.37 15.12 1.69
CA ASN A 36 18.94 14.06 2.61
C ASN A 36 18.99 12.70 1.91
N LYS A 37 20.18 12.09 1.86
CA LYS A 37 20.40 10.68 1.46
C LYS A 37 19.60 9.67 2.30
N ASN A 38 18.91 10.15 3.33
CA ASN A 38 18.00 9.43 4.22
C ASN A 38 16.53 9.80 3.98
N SER A 39 16.14 10.33 2.81
CA SER A 39 14.73 10.57 2.50
C SER A 39 13.97 9.25 2.62
N THR A 40 13.03 9.22 3.56
CA THR A 40 11.94 8.26 3.70
C THR A 40 11.50 7.74 2.32
N ASN A 41 11.80 6.45 2.08
CA ASN A 41 11.29 5.57 1.03
C ASN A 41 10.69 6.21 -0.25
N LYS A 42 11.52 6.37 -1.30
CA LYS A 42 11.03 6.46 -2.69
C LYS A 42 10.61 5.06 -3.18
N SER A 43 9.55 4.50 -2.60
CA SER A 43 9.02 3.16 -2.92
C SER A 43 7.59 3.27 -3.45
N LEU A 44 7.05 2.15 -3.93
CA LEU A 44 5.60 1.98 -4.10
C LEU A 44 4.87 2.39 -2.81
N GLY A 45 3.77 3.15 -2.96
CA GLY A 45 2.93 3.61 -1.84
C GLY A 45 3.54 4.75 -1.03
N ALA A 46 4.40 5.61 -1.61
CA ALA A 46 5.08 6.65 -0.83
C ALA A 46 4.15 7.78 -0.32
N SER A 47 2.97 7.93 -0.92
CA SER A 47 1.92 8.83 -0.43
C SER A 47 1.14 8.24 0.75
N GLU A 48 1.24 6.93 0.98
CA GLU A 48 0.66 6.26 2.14
C GLU A 48 1.45 6.62 3.41
N PRO A 49 0.79 7.17 4.45
CA PRO A 49 1.44 7.58 5.69
C PRO A 49 1.97 6.42 6.55
N SER A 50 1.68 5.17 6.21
CA SER A 50 1.96 3.98 7.03
C SER A 50 3.02 3.07 6.39
N LEU A 51 3.83 2.42 7.22
CA LEU A 51 4.77 1.36 6.84
C LEU A 51 4.04 0.09 6.36
N LYS A 52 2.73 -0.02 6.59
CA LYS A 52 1.92 -1.17 6.22
C LYS A 52 1.72 -1.36 4.72
N ARG A 53 1.96 -0.32 3.91
CA ARG A 53 2.09 -0.43 2.44
C ARG A 53 2.98 -1.59 1.97
N ASN A 54 3.99 -1.95 2.77
CA ASN A 54 4.91 -3.04 2.43
C ASN A 54 4.23 -4.41 2.43
N PHE A 55 3.09 -4.59 3.10
CA PHE A 55 2.34 -5.84 3.11
C PHE A 55 1.35 -5.93 1.96
N ASN A 56 0.93 -4.80 1.38
CA ASN A 56 0.18 -4.75 0.12
C ASN A 56 1.07 -5.04 -1.10
N SER A 57 2.34 -4.62 -1.03
CA SER A 57 3.34 -4.89 -2.07
C SER A 57 4.62 -5.42 -1.42
N PRO A 58 4.75 -6.75 -1.17
CA PRO A 58 5.88 -7.32 -0.42
C PRO A 58 7.24 -7.02 -1.06
N SER A 59 7.31 -6.82 -2.37
CA SER A 59 8.56 -6.43 -3.05
C SER A 59 9.11 -5.06 -2.61
N SER A 60 8.25 -4.18 -2.08
CA SER A 60 8.64 -2.84 -1.63
C SER A 60 9.45 -2.85 -0.33
N VAL A 61 9.36 -3.90 0.49
CA VAL A 61 10.17 -4.03 1.72
C VAL A 61 11.67 -4.06 1.42
N ALA A 62 12.07 -4.51 0.22
CA ALA A 62 13.45 -4.48 -0.25
C ALA A 62 14.02 -3.05 -0.34
N LEU A 63 13.15 -2.05 -0.48
CA LEU A 63 13.52 -0.64 -0.64
C LEU A 63 13.73 0.07 0.70
N VAL A 64 13.26 -0.52 1.79
CA VAL A 64 13.42 -0.01 3.17
C VAL A 64 14.91 0.09 3.52
N ARG A 65 15.27 1.15 4.25
CA ARG A 65 16.60 1.35 4.84
C ARG A 65 16.49 1.50 6.35
N GLY A 66 17.25 0.68 7.08
CA GLY A 66 17.23 0.66 8.54
C GLY A 66 16.07 -0.14 9.10
N LEU A 67 15.86 0.00 10.40
CA LEU A 67 14.72 -0.55 11.14
C LEU A 67 13.65 0.54 11.26
N GLY A 68 12.38 0.19 11.08
CA GLY A 68 11.23 1.04 11.29
C GLY A 68 10.22 0.30 12.16
N LEU A 69 9.79 0.95 13.23
CA LEU A 69 8.73 0.52 14.12
C LEU A 69 7.58 1.51 13.97
N GLU A 70 6.37 1.01 13.74
CA GLU A 70 5.19 1.86 13.61
C GLU A 70 4.09 1.39 14.55
N SER A 71 3.39 2.37 15.12
CA SER A 71 2.16 2.17 15.86
C SER A 71 1.09 3.14 15.36
N ILE A 72 -0.11 2.64 15.10
CA ILE A 72 -1.31 3.43 14.85
C ILE A 72 -2.29 3.16 15.97
N VAL A 73 -2.95 4.22 16.47
CA VAL A 73 -3.90 4.14 17.58
C VAL A 73 -5.21 4.78 17.16
N PHE A 74 -6.28 4.02 17.29
CA PHE A 74 -7.67 4.47 17.19
C PHE A 74 -8.47 3.95 18.39
N ASP A 75 -9.10 2.78 18.26
CA ASP A 75 -9.75 2.02 19.32
C ASP A 75 -8.84 0.92 19.89
N LYS A 76 -7.96 0.39 19.04
CA LYS A 76 -6.92 -0.58 19.36
C LYS A 76 -5.54 -0.06 18.94
N PHE A 77 -4.50 -0.68 19.49
CA PHE A 77 -3.14 -0.45 19.03
C PHE A 77 -2.83 -1.40 17.87
N ASP A 78 -2.27 -0.81 16.84
CA ASP A 78 -1.90 -1.48 15.61
C ASP A 78 -0.39 -1.31 15.41
N PHE A 79 0.35 -2.43 15.29
CA PHE A 79 1.81 -2.40 15.22
C PHE A 79 2.35 -3.06 13.95
N SER A 80 3.35 -2.40 13.35
CA SER A 80 4.16 -2.99 12.29
C SER A 80 5.65 -2.73 12.50
N ILE A 81 6.46 -3.67 12.03
CA ILE A 81 7.92 -3.60 12.04
C ILE A 81 8.43 -3.92 10.64
N VAL A 82 9.36 -3.11 10.15
CA VAL A 82 10.04 -3.34 8.87
C VAL A 82 11.52 -3.08 9.03
N PHE A 83 12.34 -3.87 8.37
CA PHE A 83 13.78 -3.73 8.37
C PHE A 83 14.32 -3.92 6.96
N GLY A 84 15.33 -3.15 6.56
CA GLY A 84 15.94 -3.32 5.26
C GLY A 84 17.28 -2.66 5.06
N THR A 85 17.97 -3.09 4.00
CA THR A 85 19.30 -2.63 3.59
C THR A 85 19.27 -1.92 2.23
N SER A 86 18.07 -1.60 1.70
CA SER A 86 17.85 -1.18 0.30
C SER A 86 18.21 -2.21 -0.77
N ARG A 87 18.43 -3.46 -0.37
CA ARG A 87 18.67 -4.60 -1.26
C ARG A 87 17.91 -5.83 -0.80
N VAL A 88 17.87 -6.04 0.50
CA VAL A 88 17.06 -7.07 1.15
C VAL A 88 16.30 -6.39 2.28
N GLY A 89 15.06 -6.79 2.47
CA GLY A 89 14.24 -6.35 3.59
C GLY A 89 13.30 -7.43 4.07
N ALA A 90 12.79 -7.23 5.27
CA ALA A 90 11.82 -8.07 5.93
C ALA A 90 10.86 -7.18 6.73
N GLY A 91 9.65 -7.65 6.98
CA GLY A 91 8.70 -6.97 7.84
C GLY A 91 7.71 -7.93 8.45
N ALA A 92 7.14 -7.54 9.58
CA ALA A 92 6.04 -8.23 10.21
C ALA A 92 4.99 -7.22 10.64
N SER A 93 3.73 -7.60 10.55
CA SER A 93 2.59 -6.80 11.03
C SER A 93 1.69 -7.68 11.87
N GLY A 94 1.29 -7.15 13.03
CA GLY A 94 0.31 -7.79 13.92
C GLY A 94 -1.12 -7.75 13.39
N THR A 95 -1.30 -7.05 12.27
CA THR A 95 -2.55 -6.54 11.76
C THR A 95 -2.39 -6.41 10.25
N ASN A 96 -3.31 -6.98 9.48
CA ASN A 96 -3.33 -6.78 8.03
C ASN A 96 -3.71 -5.31 7.72
N THR A 97 -3.58 -4.91 6.46
CA THR A 97 -4.14 -3.66 5.93
C THR A 97 -5.64 -3.77 5.62
N GLU A 98 -6.24 -4.95 5.84
CA GLU A 98 -7.66 -5.18 5.58
C GLU A 98 -8.53 -4.17 6.32
N ASP A 99 -9.53 -3.66 5.59
CA ASP A 99 -10.48 -2.65 6.03
C ASP A 99 -9.86 -1.35 6.58
N THR A 100 -8.63 -1.07 6.17
CA THR A 100 -8.03 0.27 6.24
C THR A 100 -8.23 1.02 4.93
N PHE A 101 -8.05 2.34 4.96
CA PHE A 101 -8.15 3.18 3.78
C PHE A 101 -7.20 2.77 2.66
N PHE A 102 -6.02 2.28 3.03
CA PHE A 102 -4.96 1.90 2.08
C PHE A 102 -4.91 0.40 1.77
N GLY A 103 -5.87 -0.37 2.26
CA GLY A 103 -5.88 -1.81 2.08
C GLY A 103 -7.13 -2.36 1.42
N ASN A 104 -7.10 -3.68 1.33
CA ASN A 104 -8.17 -4.47 0.75
C ASN A 104 -9.40 -4.50 1.66
N THR A 105 -10.56 -4.85 1.12
CA THR A 105 -11.77 -5.09 1.90
C THR A 105 -11.61 -6.36 2.72
N ALA A 106 -11.93 -6.32 4.02
CA ALA A 106 -11.98 -7.54 4.84
C ALA A 106 -13.04 -8.53 4.30
N LYS A 107 -12.97 -9.81 4.68
CA LYS A 107 -14.11 -10.74 4.54
C LYS A 107 -14.57 -11.10 5.94
N GLU A 108 -15.80 -10.69 6.25
CA GLU A 108 -16.36 -10.74 7.60
C GLU A 108 -17.86 -10.99 7.52
N TYR A 109 -18.41 -11.50 8.62
CA TYR A 109 -19.84 -11.76 8.74
C TYR A 109 -20.64 -10.46 8.72
N PHE A 110 -21.77 -10.45 8.00
CA PHE A 110 -22.52 -9.23 7.73
C PHE A 110 -22.97 -8.49 9.00
N SER A 111 -23.46 -9.23 10.01
CA SER A 111 -23.89 -8.60 11.27
C SER A 111 -22.73 -8.04 12.09
N ASP A 112 -21.55 -8.67 12.01
CA ASP A 112 -20.33 -8.19 12.67
C ASP A 112 -19.86 -6.88 11.99
N TYR A 113 -19.92 -6.82 10.65
CA TYR A 113 -19.68 -5.59 9.87
C TYR A 113 -20.64 -4.46 10.27
N GLU A 114 -21.96 -4.72 10.26
CA GLU A 114 -22.93 -3.67 10.56
C GLU A 114 -22.76 -3.17 12.01
N SER A 115 -22.58 -4.09 12.95
CA SER A 115 -22.35 -3.77 14.36
C SER A 115 -21.11 -2.91 14.56
N ARG A 116 -19.97 -3.26 13.94
CA ARG A 116 -18.74 -2.45 14.11
C ARG A 116 -18.85 -1.07 13.46
N ARG A 117 -19.57 -0.93 12.35
CA ARG A 117 -19.78 0.36 11.68
C ARG A 117 -20.63 1.29 12.55
N ILE A 118 -21.71 0.76 13.14
CA ILE A 118 -22.54 1.50 14.10
C ILE A 118 -21.71 1.92 15.33
N ASN A 119 -20.93 0.98 15.88
CA ASN A 119 -20.14 1.22 17.08
C ASN A 119 -18.79 1.92 16.84
N GLN A 120 -18.48 2.25 15.58
CA GLN A 120 -17.20 2.86 15.16
C GLN A 120 -15.96 2.09 15.65
N VAL A 121 -15.99 0.76 15.57
CA VAL A 121 -14.87 -0.11 15.99
C VAL A 121 -14.07 -0.53 14.77
N SER A 122 -12.74 -0.64 14.91
CA SER A 122 -11.89 -1.16 13.84
C SER A 122 -12.18 -2.64 13.58
N TYR A 123 -11.92 -3.10 12.35
CA TYR A 123 -12.04 -4.51 12.03
C TYR A 123 -11.06 -5.34 12.88
N ASP A 124 -11.54 -6.42 13.50
CA ASP A 124 -10.69 -7.26 14.34
C ASP A 124 -9.83 -8.19 13.48
N LEU A 125 -8.52 -7.98 13.57
CA LEU A 125 -7.55 -8.63 12.70
C LEU A 125 -6.90 -9.81 13.44
N ASP A 126 -7.44 -11.01 13.25
CA ASP A 126 -6.82 -12.24 13.73
C ASP A 126 -5.83 -12.83 12.70
N LYS A 127 -4.97 -11.97 12.12
CA LYS A 127 -3.98 -12.36 11.10
C LYS A 127 -2.61 -11.74 11.35
N TYR A 128 -1.56 -12.53 11.20
CA TYR A 128 -0.18 -12.04 11.17
C TYR A 128 0.35 -12.03 9.75
N SER A 129 0.97 -10.93 9.33
CA SER A 129 1.58 -10.81 8.00
C SER A 129 3.09 -10.68 8.11
N PHE A 130 3.82 -11.45 7.32
CA PHE A 130 5.27 -11.40 7.19
C PHE A 130 5.61 -11.11 5.73
N ALA A 131 6.48 -10.13 5.50
CA ALA A 131 6.95 -9.77 4.17
C ALA A 131 8.46 -9.96 4.09
N LEU A 132 8.95 -10.50 2.98
CA LEU A 132 10.36 -10.57 2.61
C LEU A 132 10.53 -9.96 1.24
N GLY A 133 11.64 -9.27 1.00
CA GLY A 133 11.90 -8.62 -0.29
C GLY A 133 13.37 -8.59 -0.64
N LYS A 134 13.65 -8.66 -1.94
CA LYS A 134 14.99 -8.59 -2.50
C LYS A 134 15.01 -7.81 -3.82
N THR A 135 15.95 -6.88 -3.95
CA THR A 135 16.32 -6.26 -5.21
C THR A 135 17.20 -7.21 -6.00
N LEU A 136 16.73 -7.68 -7.15
CA LEU A 136 17.48 -8.57 -8.04
C LEU A 136 18.40 -7.81 -8.99
N LEU A 137 17.92 -6.68 -9.51
CA LEU A 137 18.66 -5.85 -10.46
C LEU A 137 18.62 -4.40 -10.00
N SER A 138 19.75 -3.71 -10.13
CA SER A 138 19.86 -2.27 -9.87
C SER A 138 20.91 -1.67 -10.79
N THR A 139 20.57 -0.59 -11.50
CA THR A 139 21.54 0.12 -12.33
C THR A 139 22.36 1.14 -11.53
N LYS A 140 23.51 1.53 -12.09
CA LYS A 140 24.34 2.62 -11.54
C LYS A 140 23.51 3.91 -11.54
N GLY A 141 23.43 4.59 -10.40
CA GLY A 141 22.57 5.76 -10.21
C GLY A 141 21.16 5.46 -9.68
N ASN A 142 20.80 4.19 -9.45
CA ASN A 142 19.48 3.78 -8.93
C ASN A 142 18.27 4.17 -9.81
N MET A 143 18.49 4.51 -11.09
CA MET A 143 17.40 4.85 -12.01
C MET A 143 16.52 3.65 -12.35
N PHE A 144 17.08 2.43 -12.37
CA PHE A 144 16.32 1.20 -12.58
C PHE A 144 16.53 0.26 -11.41
N LYS A 145 15.43 -0.29 -10.87
CA LYS A 145 15.47 -1.42 -9.93
C LYS A 145 14.38 -2.42 -10.27
N PHE A 146 14.71 -3.70 -10.19
CA PHE A 146 13.74 -4.79 -10.19
C PHE A 146 13.78 -5.50 -8.84
N ASN A 147 12.64 -5.54 -8.17
CA ASN A 147 12.50 -6.14 -6.85
C ASN A 147 11.49 -7.27 -6.91
N VAL A 148 11.73 -8.28 -6.09
CA VAL A 148 10.79 -9.37 -5.82
C VAL A 148 10.53 -9.44 -4.33
N GLY A 149 9.39 -9.97 -3.94
CA GLY A 149 9.04 -10.19 -2.56
C GLY A 149 8.11 -11.36 -2.39
N LEU A 150 7.99 -11.78 -1.14
CA LEU A 150 7.15 -12.85 -0.66
C LEU A 150 6.35 -12.32 0.52
N LEU A 151 5.04 -12.51 0.50
CA LEU A 151 4.15 -12.28 1.62
C LEU A 151 3.72 -13.62 2.18
N THR A 152 3.73 -13.75 3.50
CA THR A 152 3.19 -14.89 4.23
C THR A 152 2.16 -14.39 5.23
N LYS A 153 0.97 -14.97 5.21
CA LYS A 153 -0.11 -14.65 6.15
C LYS A 153 -0.43 -15.87 6.98
N TYR A 154 -0.49 -15.69 8.29
CA TYR A 154 -0.99 -16.69 9.23
C TYR A 154 -2.36 -16.26 9.72
N VAL A 155 -3.37 -17.11 9.51
CA VAL A 155 -4.77 -16.85 9.89
C VAL A 155 -5.04 -17.59 11.19
N LYS A 156 -5.14 -16.86 12.29
CA LYS A 156 -5.21 -17.44 13.64
C LYS A 156 -6.46 -18.29 13.90
N PRO A 157 -7.67 -17.97 13.39
CA PRO A 157 -8.86 -18.77 13.66
C PRO A 157 -8.78 -20.19 13.09
N THR A 158 -8.17 -20.36 11.91
CA THR A 158 -8.04 -21.65 11.21
C THR A 158 -6.68 -22.31 11.42
N GLY A 159 -5.64 -21.52 11.72
CA GLY A 159 -4.26 -21.96 11.77
C GLY A 159 -3.58 -22.05 10.39
N ASP A 160 -4.26 -21.61 9.33
CA ASP A 160 -3.77 -21.70 7.96
C ASP A 160 -2.65 -20.70 7.68
N VAL A 161 -1.74 -21.10 6.78
CA VAL A 161 -0.63 -20.27 6.30
C VAL A 161 -0.75 -20.11 4.79
N PHE A 162 -0.88 -18.86 4.36
CA PHE A 162 -0.92 -18.49 2.96
C PHE A 162 0.36 -17.77 2.56
N VAL A 163 0.79 -18.00 1.32
CA VAL A 163 1.99 -17.38 0.76
C VAL A 163 1.66 -16.78 -0.59
N GLY A 164 2.23 -15.62 -0.89
CA GLY A 164 2.05 -14.98 -2.18
C GLY A 164 3.25 -14.16 -2.65
N PRO A 165 3.62 -14.25 -3.93
CA PRO A 165 4.71 -13.47 -4.49
C PRO A 165 4.28 -12.03 -4.83
N GLY A 166 5.27 -11.15 -4.90
CA GLY A 166 5.12 -9.84 -5.52
C GLY A 166 6.38 -9.40 -6.25
N ALA A 167 6.23 -8.54 -7.23
CA ALA A 167 7.32 -7.95 -7.98
C ALA A 167 7.09 -6.45 -8.18
N SER A 168 8.17 -5.69 -8.31
CA SER A 168 8.10 -4.28 -8.64
C SER A 168 9.27 -3.82 -9.49
N VAL A 169 9.00 -2.79 -10.27
CA VAL A 169 9.99 -2.05 -11.05
C VAL A 169 9.99 -0.61 -10.59
N VAL A 170 11.18 -0.03 -10.42
CA VAL A 170 11.37 1.40 -10.19
C VAL A 170 12.15 1.98 -11.37
N LEU A 171 11.62 3.03 -11.99
CA LEU A 171 12.16 3.78 -13.12
C LEU A 171 12.31 5.26 -12.74
N GLY A 172 13.34 5.59 -11.97
CA GLY A 172 13.61 6.93 -11.47
C GLY A 172 12.51 7.40 -10.52
N ALA A 173 11.67 8.32 -10.98
CA ALA A 173 10.50 8.81 -10.24
C ALA A 173 9.30 7.85 -10.34
N LEU A 174 9.22 7.05 -11.40
CA LEU A 174 8.10 6.15 -11.62
C LEU A 174 8.34 4.82 -10.94
N ASN A 175 7.27 4.17 -10.49
CA ASN A 175 7.30 2.81 -9.98
C ASN A 175 6.00 2.09 -10.31
N ALA A 176 6.11 0.78 -10.49
CA ALA A 176 4.97 -0.11 -10.70
C ALA A 176 5.19 -1.42 -9.96
N GLY A 177 4.13 -2.01 -9.46
CA GLY A 177 4.15 -3.22 -8.66
C GLY A 177 2.94 -4.10 -8.93
N TYR A 178 3.17 -5.40 -8.80
CA TYR A 178 2.14 -6.43 -8.82
C TYR A 178 2.39 -7.40 -7.66
N ALA A 179 1.34 -7.81 -6.98
CA ALA A 179 1.39 -8.87 -5.99
C ALA A 179 0.14 -9.74 -6.09
N THR A 180 0.31 -11.03 -5.81
CA THR A 180 -0.81 -11.96 -5.71
C THR A 180 -0.59 -12.84 -4.50
N TYR A 181 -1.61 -13.01 -3.67
CA TYR A 181 -1.53 -13.86 -2.49
C TYR A 181 -2.89 -14.45 -2.15
N LYS A 182 -2.87 -15.63 -1.55
CA LYS A 182 -4.05 -16.22 -0.94
C LYS A 182 -4.34 -15.59 0.41
N ASP A 183 -5.62 -15.47 0.73
CA ASP A 183 -6.11 -15.03 2.02
C ASP A 183 -7.40 -15.78 2.35
N GLN A 184 -7.86 -15.63 3.59
CA GLN A 184 -9.05 -16.29 4.11
C GLN A 184 -9.77 -15.36 5.07
N GLY A 185 -11.09 -15.36 5.06
CA GLY A 185 -11.90 -14.63 6.04
C GLY A 185 -13.29 -15.22 6.16
N ASN A 186 -14.12 -14.63 7.01
CA ASN A 186 -15.42 -15.21 7.30
C ASN A 186 -16.37 -15.00 6.12
N SER A 187 -17.20 -16.02 5.88
CA SER A 187 -18.35 -15.92 4.97
C SER A 187 -19.29 -14.81 5.45
N GLN A 188 -19.93 -14.13 4.49
CA GLN A 188 -20.90 -13.08 4.82
C GLN A 188 -22.19 -13.65 5.42
N TYR A 189 -22.47 -14.93 5.19
CA TYR A 189 -23.74 -15.58 5.57
C TYR A 189 -23.62 -16.47 6.81
N THR A 190 -22.42 -17.00 7.09
CA THR A 190 -22.20 -17.93 8.21
C THR A 190 -20.92 -17.55 8.93
N ARG A 191 -21.01 -17.33 10.25
CA ARG A 191 -19.89 -16.85 11.06
C ARG A 191 -18.70 -17.80 11.13
N ASP A 192 -18.99 -19.10 11.19
CA ASP A 192 -17.98 -20.16 11.37
C ASP A 192 -17.51 -20.78 10.04
N ASP A 193 -17.96 -20.23 8.91
CA ASP A 193 -17.55 -20.66 7.59
C ASP A 193 -16.48 -19.71 7.05
N PHE A 194 -15.38 -20.28 6.55
CA PHE A 194 -14.24 -19.52 6.07
C PHE A 194 -14.14 -19.65 4.55
N VAL A 195 -14.05 -18.50 3.87
CA VAL A 195 -13.89 -18.44 2.43
C VAL A 195 -12.44 -18.08 2.13
N GLU A 196 -11.76 -18.95 1.40
CA GLU A 196 -10.47 -18.65 0.80
C GLU A 196 -10.64 -17.85 -0.50
N TYR A 197 -9.76 -16.90 -0.73
CA TYR A 197 -9.76 -16.08 -1.96
C TYR A 197 -8.34 -15.66 -2.33
N ASN A 198 -8.14 -15.38 -3.61
CA ASN A 198 -6.91 -14.76 -4.09
C ASN A 198 -7.09 -13.24 -4.09
N VAL A 199 -6.09 -12.52 -3.60
CA VAL A 199 -5.99 -11.08 -3.69
C VAL A 199 -4.93 -10.74 -4.72
N GLU A 200 -5.32 -10.02 -5.76
CA GLU A 200 -4.41 -9.39 -6.70
C GLU A 200 -4.27 -7.91 -6.37
N THR A 201 -3.05 -7.42 -6.36
CA THR A 201 -2.74 -6.01 -6.09
C THR A 201 -1.91 -5.44 -7.23
N TYR A 202 -2.43 -4.39 -7.85
CA TYR A 202 -1.74 -3.58 -8.84
C TYR A 202 -1.40 -2.24 -8.21
N SER A 203 -0.20 -1.74 -8.44
CA SER A 203 0.20 -0.43 -7.91
C SER A 203 1.07 0.32 -8.90
N PHE A 204 0.80 1.61 -9.05
CA PHE A 204 1.57 2.54 -9.85
C PHE A 204 1.83 3.79 -9.04
N GLY A 205 3.05 4.32 -9.10
CA GLY A 205 3.43 5.50 -8.34
C GLY A 205 4.35 6.45 -9.10
N LEU A 206 4.21 7.73 -8.80
CA LEU A 206 5.10 8.81 -9.22
C LEU A 206 5.64 9.51 -7.97
N ASN A 207 6.95 9.44 -7.78
CA ASN A 207 7.64 9.93 -6.60
C ASN A 207 8.73 10.93 -6.98
N ILE A 208 8.48 12.20 -6.70
CA ILE A 208 9.45 13.29 -6.78
C ILE A 208 9.70 13.87 -5.37
N PRO A 209 10.78 14.63 -5.13
CA PRO A 209 11.20 14.94 -3.76
C PRO A 209 10.17 15.63 -2.84
N PHE A 210 9.26 16.43 -3.40
CA PHE A 210 8.26 17.19 -2.64
C PHE A 210 6.83 16.68 -2.87
N PHE A 211 6.66 15.65 -3.70
CA PHE A 211 5.35 15.16 -4.11
C PHE A 211 5.38 13.68 -4.44
N SER A 212 4.40 12.94 -3.94
CA SER A 212 4.12 11.56 -4.32
C SER A 212 2.68 11.42 -4.77
N PHE A 213 2.48 10.57 -5.76
CA PHE A 213 1.17 10.10 -6.19
C PHE A 213 1.23 8.58 -6.32
N ASP A 214 0.24 7.90 -5.77
CA ASP A 214 0.09 6.45 -5.92
C ASP A 214 -1.34 6.12 -6.35
N TYR A 215 -1.44 5.13 -7.22
CA TYR A 215 -2.68 4.49 -7.64
C TYR A 215 -2.57 3.00 -7.36
N THR A 216 -3.47 2.48 -6.52
CA THR A 216 -3.49 1.08 -6.12
C THR A 216 -4.86 0.47 -6.40
N VAL A 217 -4.86 -0.76 -6.92
CA VAL A 217 -6.05 -1.55 -7.16
C VAL A 217 -5.90 -2.88 -6.44
N PHE A 218 -6.93 -3.26 -5.67
CA PHE A 218 -7.09 -4.61 -5.13
C PHE A 218 -8.26 -5.29 -5.83
N GLU A 219 -8.05 -6.52 -6.28
CA GLU A 219 -9.09 -7.37 -6.86
C GLU A 219 -9.11 -8.70 -6.10
N ASN A 220 -10.28 -9.08 -5.62
CA ASN A 220 -10.49 -10.34 -4.92
C ASN A 220 -11.19 -11.33 -5.85
N ASP A 221 -10.58 -12.50 -6.00
CA ASP A 221 -11.18 -13.64 -6.68
C ASP A 221 -12.20 -14.31 -5.75
N THR A 222 -13.39 -13.72 -5.67
CA THR A 222 -14.54 -14.24 -4.93
C THR A 222 -15.77 -14.31 -5.83
N GLU A 223 -16.77 -15.12 -5.45
CA GLU A 223 -18.07 -15.16 -6.16
C GLU A 223 -18.77 -13.78 -6.20
N GLU A 224 -18.50 -12.96 -5.19
CA GLU A 224 -19.00 -11.58 -5.12
C GLU A 224 -17.98 -10.58 -5.66
N ILE A 225 -18.49 -9.54 -6.32
CA ILE A 225 -17.68 -8.41 -6.77
C ILE A 225 -17.04 -7.75 -5.55
N ASN A 226 -15.70 -7.67 -5.53
CA ASN A 226 -14.98 -6.99 -4.47
C ASN A 226 -13.66 -6.42 -5.02
N ARG A 227 -13.72 -5.14 -5.39
CA ARG A 227 -12.63 -4.39 -6.00
C ARG A 227 -12.44 -3.08 -5.26
N VAL A 228 -11.20 -2.71 -4.99
CA VAL A 228 -10.87 -1.46 -4.31
C VAL A 228 -9.88 -0.67 -5.17
N GLU A 229 -10.22 0.56 -5.50
CA GLU A 229 -9.34 1.50 -6.19
C GLU A 229 -8.97 2.66 -5.27
N ILE A 230 -7.69 3.00 -5.18
CA ILE A 230 -7.19 4.04 -4.28
C ILE A 230 -6.31 4.98 -5.06
N TYR A 231 -6.64 6.26 -4.98
CA TYR A 231 -5.79 7.36 -5.41
C TYR A 231 -5.24 8.04 -4.17
N SER A 232 -3.93 8.21 -4.10
CA SER A 232 -3.28 8.82 -2.95
C SER A 232 -2.26 9.85 -3.40
N LEU A 233 -2.23 10.97 -2.70
CA LEU A 233 -1.38 12.13 -2.95
C LEU A 233 -0.65 12.48 -1.65
N GLY A 234 0.66 12.67 -1.72
CA GLY A 234 1.50 13.13 -0.62
C GLY A 234 2.25 14.39 -1.03
N VAL A 235 2.19 15.43 -0.20
CA VAL A 235 2.98 16.66 -0.40
C VAL A 235 3.92 16.83 0.79
N PHE A 236 5.20 17.05 0.51
CA PHE A 236 6.24 17.19 1.52
C PHE A 236 6.73 18.64 1.57
N VAL A 237 6.52 19.31 2.70
CA VAL A 237 6.92 20.70 2.94
C VAL A 237 7.70 20.77 4.24
N ASP A 238 8.99 21.06 4.16
CA ASP A 238 9.92 21.08 5.29
C ASP A 238 9.90 19.77 6.13
N ARG A 239 9.29 19.84 7.32
CA ARG A 239 9.14 18.72 8.25
C ARG A 239 7.72 18.17 8.26
N TRP A 240 6.90 18.53 7.29
CA TRP A 240 5.52 18.09 7.20
C TRP A 240 5.31 17.21 5.97
N MET A 241 4.49 16.18 6.14
CA MET A 241 3.88 15.43 5.05
C MET A 241 2.37 15.57 5.18
N ILE A 242 1.73 16.01 4.11
CA ILE A 242 0.28 16.09 4.01
C ILE A 242 -0.16 15.05 3.00
N SER A 243 -1.00 14.11 3.44
CA SER A 243 -1.57 13.05 2.61
C SER A 243 -3.04 13.31 2.35
N TYR A 244 -3.47 13.09 1.12
CA TYR A 244 -4.87 13.07 0.73
C TYR A 244 -5.14 11.81 -0.08
N GLY A 245 -6.25 11.13 0.20
CA GLY A 245 -6.62 9.91 -0.49
C GLY A 245 -8.09 9.89 -0.89
N ARG A 246 -8.38 9.21 -2.00
CA ARG A 246 -9.73 8.86 -2.42
C ARG A 246 -9.79 7.36 -2.72
N ARG A 247 -10.68 6.65 -2.02
CA ARG A 247 -10.90 5.21 -2.15
C ARG A 247 -12.28 4.97 -2.74
N MET A 248 -12.36 4.16 -3.79
CA MET A 248 -13.60 3.57 -4.29
C MET A 248 -13.59 2.10 -3.94
N GLU A 249 -14.62 1.63 -3.25
CA GLU A 249 -14.88 0.21 -3.07
C GLU A 249 -16.09 -0.17 -3.92
N GLU A 250 -15.93 -1.17 -4.79
CA GLU A 250 -17.02 -1.83 -5.49
C GLU A 250 -17.28 -3.18 -4.81
N SER A 251 -18.36 -3.25 -4.02
CA SER A 251 -18.71 -4.45 -3.26
C SER A 251 -20.22 -4.58 -3.00
N THR A 252 -20.65 -5.80 -2.67
CA THR A 252 -22.01 -6.14 -2.24
C THR A 252 -22.31 -5.71 -0.80
N ARG A 253 -21.29 -5.31 -0.04
CA ARG A 253 -21.45 -4.85 1.34
C ARG A 253 -22.29 -3.59 1.37
N ARG A 254 -23.09 -3.43 2.42
CA ARG A 254 -23.86 -2.19 2.58
C ARG A 254 -22.95 -1.08 3.06
N LYS A 255 -23.15 0.12 2.54
CA LYS A 255 -22.46 1.32 3.01
C LYS A 255 -23.18 1.86 4.23
N TYR A 256 -22.45 2.15 5.30
CA TYR A 256 -23.01 2.90 6.42
C TYR A 256 -22.94 4.41 6.13
N ASP A 257 -24.10 5.07 6.14
CA ASP A 257 -24.20 6.53 6.09
C ASP A 257 -24.17 7.06 7.53
N PHE A 258 -23.03 7.63 7.93
CA PHE A 258 -22.82 8.15 9.28
C PHE A 258 -23.68 9.38 9.60
N ASP A 259 -24.15 10.14 8.61
CA ASP A 259 -24.98 11.32 8.83
C ASP A 259 -26.44 10.93 9.09
N ARG A 260 -26.91 9.86 8.43
CA ARG A 260 -28.29 9.37 8.53
C ARG A 260 -28.45 8.16 9.43
N GLU A 261 -27.35 7.58 9.88
CA GLU A 261 -27.27 6.34 10.66
C GLU A 261 -27.99 5.16 9.99
N VAL A 262 -27.92 5.07 8.65
CA VAL A 262 -28.58 4.01 7.87
C VAL A 262 -27.61 3.28 6.94
N PHE A 263 -27.90 2.01 6.68
CA PHE A 263 -27.18 1.22 5.68
C PHE A 263 -27.83 1.35 4.29
N THR A 264 -27.05 1.74 3.29
CA THR A 264 -27.46 1.82 1.89
C THR A 264 -26.85 0.67 1.07
N ASN A 265 -27.56 0.24 0.03
CA ASN A 265 -27.12 -0.85 -0.86
C ASN A 265 -26.37 -0.30 -2.07
N ASP A 266 -25.43 0.61 -1.82
CA ASP A 266 -24.63 1.22 -2.88
C ASP A 266 -23.49 0.28 -3.27
N LEU A 267 -23.53 -0.24 -4.50
CA LEU A 267 -22.46 -1.10 -5.02
C LEU A 267 -21.11 -0.38 -5.08
N LYS A 268 -21.10 0.94 -5.30
CA LYS A 268 -19.89 1.75 -5.37
C LYS A 268 -19.86 2.76 -4.24
N GLN A 269 -18.88 2.61 -3.37
CA GLN A 269 -18.75 3.38 -2.14
C GLN A 269 -17.48 4.22 -2.21
N TRP A 270 -17.63 5.52 -1.99
CA TRP A 270 -16.51 6.44 -1.97
C TRP A 270 -16.16 6.83 -0.54
N SER A 271 -14.86 6.79 -0.24
CA SER A 271 -14.28 7.26 1.01
C SER A 271 -13.15 8.25 0.73
N THR A 272 -12.96 9.19 1.64
CA THR A 272 -11.88 10.18 1.57
C THR A 272 -10.99 10.04 2.79
N PHE A 273 -9.69 10.30 2.61
CA PHE A 273 -8.68 10.27 3.66
C PHE A 273 -7.89 11.57 3.67
N ILE A 274 -7.56 12.04 4.87
CA ILE A 274 -6.63 13.14 5.07
C ILE A 274 -5.67 12.76 6.19
N GLY A 275 -4.37 12.94 5.97
CA GLY A 275 -3.35 12.71 6.97
C GLY A 275 -2.37 13.87 7.04
N VAL A 276 -1.89 14.18 8.24
CA VAL A 276 -0.80 15.13 8.45
C VAL A 276 0.24 14.48 9.35
N GLN A 277 1.49 14.45 8.90
CA GLN A 277 2.61 13.95 9.69
C GLN A 277 3.69 15.01 9.87
N TYR A 278 4.33 14.99 11.03
CA TYR A 278 5.46 15.81 11.38
C TYR A 278 6.71 14.95 11.63
N PHE A 279 7.77 15.23 10.88
CA PHE A 279 9.09 14.64 11.04
C PHE A 279 9.84 15.39 12.16
N TYR A 280 9.61 14.99 13.41
CA TYR A 280 10.29 15.59 14.58
C TYR A 280 11.81 15.49 14.46
N SER A 281 12.29 14.34 14.00
CA SER A 281 13.70 14.10 13.70
C SER A 281 13.82 13.13 12.52
N LYS A 282 15.06 12.80 12.11
CA LYS A 282 15.30 11.72 11.14
C LYS A 282 14.86 10.34 11.64
N LYS A 283 14.54 10.21 12.93
CA LYS A 283 14.24 8.96 13.60
C LYS A 283 12.80 8.85 14.11
N VAL A 284 12.04 9.95 14.13
CA VAL A 284 10.72 9.97 14.77
C VAL A 284 9.78 10.79 13.92
N THR A 285 8.67 10.17 13.54
CA THR A 285 7.53 10.78 12.86
C THR A 285 6.29 10.58 13.69
N VAL A 286 5.49 11.63 13.84
CA VAL A 286 4.17 11.57 14.47
C VAL A 286 3.14 12.14 13.53
N GLY A 287 1.89 11.66 13.58
CA GLY A 287 0.85 12.18 12.70
C GLY A 287 -0.56 11.95 13.20
N LEU A 288 -1.47 12.68 12.57
CA LEU A 288 -2.91 12.55 12.73
C LEU A 288 -3.50 12.12 11.39
N LEU A 289 -4.35 11.10 11.43
CA LEU A 289 -4.96 10.49 10.26
C LEU A 289 -6.49 10.53 10.43
N SER A 290 -7.20 10.99 9.42
CA SER A 290 -8.66 10.96 9.38
C SER A 290 -9.14 9.87 8.44
N ASN A 291 -10.07 9.04 8.93
CA ASN A 291 -10.70 7.96 8.18
C ASN A 291 -9.72 6.88 7.68
N TYR A 292 -8.72 6.53 8.50
CA TYR A 292 -7.76 5.46 8.24
C TYR A 292 -8.40 4.06 8.34
N TYR A 293 -9.36 3.83 9.23
CA TYR A 293 -10.09 2.57 9.43
C TYR A 293 -11.52 2.62 8.84
N LEU A 294 -11.77 3.58 7.95
CA LEU A 294 -13.05 3.73 7.22
C LEU A 294 -14.26 4.01 8.14
N ASN A 295 -14.03 4.59 9.32
CA ASN A 295 -15.05 4.88 10.34
C ASN A 295 -15.26 6.39 10.57
N GLN A 296 -14.84 7.24 9.63
CA GLN A 296 -14.81 8.71 9.78
C GLN A 296 -14.07 9.17 11.06
N GLU A 297 -13.08 8.39 11.47
CA GLU A 297 -12.44 8.55 12.76
C GLU A 297 -11.17 9.41 12.70
N LEU A 298 -10.62 9.76 13.87
CA LEU A 298 -9.30 10.34 14.01
C LEU A 298 -8.36 9.31 14.66
N SER A 299 -7.29 8.97 13.98
CA SER A 299 -6.24 8.06 14.44
C SER A 299 -4.92 8.81 14.62
N MET A 300 -4.08 8.34 15.55
CA MET A 300 -2.72 8.82 15.74
C MET A 300 -1.72 7.80 15.19
N ILE A 301 -0.66 8.27 14.55
CA ILE A 301 0.44 7.42 14.06
C ILE A 301 1.77 7.88 14.66
N LEU A 302 2.58 6.91 15.08
CA LEU A 302 3.95 7.09 15.55
C LEU A 302 4.86 6.12 14.81
N THR A 303 5.90 6.64 14.17
CA THR A 303 6.92 5.83 13.49
C THR A 303 8.30 6.17 14.05
N ILE A 304 9.07 5.14 14.41
CA ILE A 304 10.42 5.25 14.99
C ILE A 304 11.42 4.48 14.12
N PHE A 305 12.49 5.16 13.72
CA PHE A 305 13.65 4.58 13.03
C PHE A 305 14.88 4.67 13.94
N PRO A 306 15.18 3.65 14.76
CA PRO A 306 16.26 3.69 15.74
C PRO A 306 17.65 3.86 15.12
#